data_AF-A0AAN7BYA0-F1
#
_entry.id   AF-A0AAN7BYA0-F1
#
_cell.length_a   1.000
_cell.length_b   1.000
_cell.length_c   1.000
_cell.angle_alpha   90.00
_cell.angle_beta   90.00
_cell.angle_gamma   90.00
#
_symmetry.space_group_name_H-M   'P 1'
#
loop_
_entity.id
_entity.type
_entity.pdbx_description
1 polymer ?
#
loop_
_entity_poly.entity_id
_entity_poly.type
_entity_poly.pdbx_seq_one_letter_code
_entity_poly.pdbx_strand_id
1 'polypeptide(L)'
;MGTLLKTTLSKKLNISPGRIWHMAVMPCFDKKLEASREELTDSVWAGDDGKPGKGIRDVDCVITSKEILMLAESRGIDFFSLSSEPISQPDFPDPTIHNFLFPTTKRRRQEQTPDAGTSGGNLHYILHDIQSRNPGSQIQTIRGRNADVVDYIVVNPSGETVFKAARYYGFRNIQNLVRKLKPARPSRMPGGKPFGSARKPTGGKSSGLEYAYVEVMACPGGCTNGGGQIKVDDQVVLDRRGLGDTKPGPQEQKAWLAEVDEAYFSADEQEAAASEDKDADLVAGISPSYIRDTLAHWSEITSIPLDKLAHTSYREVVSDVGKKVSDTERVIQLAGKIGGGW
;
A
#
# COMPACT_ATOMS: atom_id res chain seq x y z
N MET A 1 6.13 -3.83 -9.31
CA MET A 1 5.50 -4.46 -10.49
C MET A 1 5.90 -3.80 -11.80
N GLY A 2 5.71 -2.48 -11.96
CA GLY A 2 6.08 -1.78 -13.21
C GLY A 2 7.53 -2.00 -13.66
N THR A 3 8.49 -1.82 -12.75
CA THR A 3 9.92 -2.08 -12.97
C THR A 3 10.15 -3.53 -13.43
N LEU A 4 9.52 -4.51 -12.80
CA LEU A 4 9.62 -5.94 -13.14
C LEU A 4 9.12 -6.23 -14.55
N LEU A 5 7.95 -5.70 -14.92
CA LEU A 5 7.39 -5.86 -16.25
C LEU A 5 8.29 -5.20 -17.31
N LYS A 6 8.67 -3.94 -17.11
CA LYS A 6 9.43 -3.18 -18.12
C LYS A 6 10.84 -3.73 -18.32
N THR A 7 11.56 -4.05 -17.24
CA THR A 7 12.93 -4.60 -17.34
C THR A 7 12.91 -5.99 -17.97
N THR A 8 11.99 -6.87 -17.56
CA THR A 8 11.92 -8.23 -18.10
C THR A 8 11.49 -8.24 -19.57
N LEU A 9 10.42 -7.53 -19.92
CA LEU A 9 9.92 -7.47 -21.29
C LEU A 9 10.92 -6.76 -22.22
N SER A 10 11.54 -5.67 -21.78
CA SER A 10 12.55 -4.95 -22.57
C SER A 10 13.70 -5.87 -22.94
N LYS A 11 14.19 -6.64 -21.95
CA LYS A 11 15.29 -7.59 -22.15
C LYS A 11 14.88 -8.80 -23.00
N LYS A 12 13.76 -9.44 -22.71
CA LYS A 12 13.32 -10.68 -23.38
C LYS A 12 12.84 -10.45 -24.81
N LEU A 13 12.22 -9.30 -25.09
CA LEU A 13 11.74 -8.94 -26.43
C LEU A 13 12.73 -8.07 -27.21
N ASN A 14 13.86 -7.69 -26.62
CA ASN A 14 14.86 -6.81 -27.21
C ASN A 14 14.25 -5.49 -27.75
N ILE A 15 13.40 -4.86 -26.92
CA ILE A 15 12.75 -3.58 -27.24
C ILE A 15 13.11 -2.53 -26.19
N SER A 16 13.12 -1.25 -26.59
CA SER A 16 13.26 -0.14 -25.63
C SER A 16 12.12 -0.18 -24.59
N PRO A 17 12.39 0.15 -23.31
CA PRO A 17 11.35 0.23 -22.28
C PRO A 17 10.22 1.19 -22.64
N GLY A 18 10.47 2.19 -23.49
CA GLY A 18 9.47 3.16 -23.95
C GLY A 18 8.43 2.55 -24.90
N ARG A 19 8.67 1.33 -25.41
CA ARG A 19 7.69 0.54 -26.18
C ARG A 19 6.77 -0.30 -25.30
N ILE A 20 7.00 -0.31 -23.99
CA ILE A 20 6.19 -1.06 -23.03
C ILE A 20 5.39 -0.06 -22.21
N TRP A 21 4.08 -0.13 -22.35
CA TRP A 21 3.16 0.74 -21.64
C TRP A 21 2.47 -0.03 -20.51
N HIS A 22 2.64 0.44 -19.28
CA HIS A 22 2.13 -0.20 -18.08
C HIS A 22 1.09 0.70 -17.39
N MET A 23 -0.14 0.20 -17.33
CA MET A 23 -1.23 0.80 -16.55
C MET A 23 -1.46 -0.01 -15.28
N ALA A 24 -1.63 0.69 -14.16
CA ALA A 24 -2.02 0.12 -12.90
C ALA A 24 -3.42 0.61 -12.49
N VAL A 25 -4.32 -0.33 -12.22
CA VAL A 25 -5.62 -0.04 -11.61
C VAL A 25 -5.47 -0.04 -10.09
N MET A 26 -5.81 1.07 -9.43
CA MET A 26 -5.47 1.28 -8.02
C MET A 26 -6.61 1.94 -7.25
N PRO A 27 -6.90 1.54 -6.00
CA PRO A 27 -7.98 2.14 -5.20
C PRO A 27 -7.64 3.53 -4.62
N CYS A 28 -6.52 4.14 -5.03
CA CYS A 28 -5.95 5.32 -4.38
C CYS A 28 -5.41 6.34 -5.38
N PHE A 29 -5.73 7.63 -5.17
CA PHE A 29 -5.18 8.74 -5.96
C PHE A 29 -3.69 8.97 -5.72
N ASP A 30 -3.21 8.79 -4.49
CA ASP A 30 -1.80 9.01 -4.14
C ASP A 30 -0.85 8.10 -4.93
N LYS A 31 -1.35 6.97 -5.46
CA LYS A 31 -0.56 6.08 -6.31
C LYS A 31 -0.17 6.74 -7.63
N LYS A 32 -0.91 7.76 -8.09
CA LYS A 32 -0.50 8.63 -9.21
C LYS A 32 0.72 9.48 -8.84
N LEU A 33 0.73 10.05 -7.64
CA LEU A 33 1.86 10.82 -7.12
C LEU A 33 3.08 9.92 -6.95
N GLU A 34 2.90 8.72 -6.41
CA GLU A 34 3.96 7.72 -6.31
C GLU A 34 4.54 7.40 -7.70
N ALA A 35 3.71 7.05 -8.68
CA ALA A 35 4.15 6.77 -10.06
C ALA A 35 4.81 7.98 -10.76
N SER A 36 4.56 9.20 -10.29
CA SER A 36 5.14 10.43 -10.84
C SER A 36 6.53 10.77 -10.30
N ARG A 37 7.01 10.05 -9.27
CA ARG A 37 8.33 10.25 -8.65
C ARG A 37 9.44 10.12 -9.69
N GLU A 38 10.37 11.08 -9.70
CA GLU A 38 11.45 11.16 -10.71
C GLU A 38 12.39 9.94 -10.67
N GLU A 39 12.56 9.37 -9.49
CA GLU A 39 13.37 8.19 -9.22
C GLU A 39 12.68 6.86 -9.60
N LEU A 40 11.40 6.86 -9.98
CA LEU A 40 10.70 5.64 -10.44
C LEU A 40 10.66 5.58 -11.97
N THR A 41 11.86 5.63 -12.55
CA THR A 41 12.09 5.63 -13.99
C THR A 41 13.26 4.74 -14.38
N ASP A 42 13.36 4.40 -15.66
CA ASP A 42 14.46 3.64 -16.25
C ASP A 42 15.83 4.23 -16.00
N SER A 43 15.94 5.55 -15.80
CA SER A 43 17.20 6.21 -15.45
C SER A 43 17.89 5.61 -14.20
N VAL A 44 17.14 5.00 -13.28
CA VAL A 44 17.71 4.40 -12.05
C VAL A 44 18.28 3.00 -12.30
N TRP A 45 17.69 2.22 -13.21
CA TRP A 45 18.03 0.81 -13.41
C TRP A 45 18.71 0.50 -14.76
N ALA A 46 18.64 1.37 -15.77
CA ALA A 46 19.18 1.14 -17.12
C ALA A 46 20.67 1.54 -17.30
N GLY A 47 21.28 2.22 -16.33
CA GLY A 47 22.74 2.31 -16.22
C GLY A 47 23.49 3.32 -17.10
N ASP A 48 22.84 4.20 -17.87
CA ASP A 48 23.52 5.25 -18.67
C ASP A 48 22.79 6.61 -18.63
N ASP A 49 23.55 7.69 -18.47
CA ASP A 49 23.33 9.11 -18.84
C ASP A 49 21.90 9.71 -18.78
N GLY A 50 21.06 9.25 -17.87
CA GLY A 50 19.72 9.81 -17.65
C GLY A 50 19.81 11.31 -17.39
N LYS A 51 19.55 12.13 -18.42
CA LYS A 51 19.34 13.57 -18.22
C LYS A 51 18.18 13.70 -17.23
N PRO A 52 18.35 14.39 -16.09
CA PRO A 52 17.29 14.53 -15.09
C PRO A 52 16.00 15.02 -15.77
N GLY A 53 14.89 14.34 -15.49
CA GLY A 53 13.56 14.68 -16.01
C GLY A 53 13.14 14.07 -17.36
N LYS A 54 13.87 13.09 -17.92
CA LYS A 54 13.50 12.43 -19.21
C LYS A 54 13.38 10.90 -19.18
N GLY A 55 13.42 10.27 -18.01
CA GLY A 55 13.30 8.81 -17.88
C GLY A 55 11.90 8.29 -18.25
N ILE A 56 11.84 7.08 -18.77
CA ILE A 56 10.63 6.29 -18.98
C ILE A 56 10.15 5.80 -17.61
N ARG A 57 8.92 6.12 -17.23
CA ARG A 57 8.35 5.75 -15.93
C ARG A 57 8.20 4.24 -15.79
N ASP A 58 8.33 3.72 -14.58
CA ASP A 58 8.01 2.32 -14.29
C ASP A 58 6.50 2.03 -14.43
N VAL A 59 5.66 3.02 -14.14
CA VAL A 59 4.20 2.98 -14.31
C VAL A 59 3.78 4.20 -15.12
N ASP A 60 3.25 4.00 -16.33
CA ASP A 60 2.91 5.11 -17.24
C ASP A 60 1.57 5.74 -16.89
N CYS A 61 0.63 4.93 -16.40
CA CYS A 61 -0.70 5.38 -16.04
C CYS A 61 -1.17 4.67 -14.77
N VAL A 62 -1.70 5.45 -13.84
CA VAL A 62 -2.49 4.93 -12.73
C VAL A 62 -3.91 5.41 -12.93
N ILE A 63 -4.85 4.47 -13.02
CA ILE A 63 -6.27 4.74 -13.11
C ILE A 63 -6.96 4.18 -11.86
N THR A 64 -7.87 4.95 -11.28
CA THR A 64 -8.60 4.50 -10.10
C THR A 64 -9.85 3.70 -10.46
N SER A 65 -10.36 2.89 -9.52
CA SER A 65 -11.60 2.13 -9.70
C SER A 65 -12.76 3.04 -10.12
N LYS A 66 -12.86 4.23 -9.52
CA LYS A 66 -13.85 5.25 -9.89
C LYS A 66 -13.64 5.80 -11.31
N GLU A 67 -12.39 6.04 -11.70
CA GLU A 67 -12.08 6.57 -13.03
C GLU A 67 -12.34 5.57 -14.15
N ILE A 68 -12.26 4.26 -13.88
CA ILE A 68 -12.66 3.23 -14.85
C ILE A 68 -14.15 3.36 -15.18
N LEU A 69 -15.02 3.55 -14.18
CA LEU A 69 -16.45 3.76 -14.40
C LEU A 69 -16.73 5.04 -15.18
N MET A 70 -16.09 6.15 -14.79
CA MET A 70 -16.19 7.42 -15.53
C MET A 70 -15.72 7.29 -16.98
N LEU A 71 -14.67 6.49 -17.20
CA LEU A 71 -14.14 6.24 -18.54
C LEU A 71 -15.11 5.42 -19.39
N ALA A 72 -15.74 4.39 -18.82
CA ALA A 72 -16.78 3.62 -19.49
C ALA A 72 -17.97 4.51 -19.87
N GLU A 73 -18.48 5.31 -18.92
CA GLU A 73 -19.56 6.26 -19.13
C GLU A 73 -19.24 7.27 -20.24
N SER A 74 -18.04 7.86 -20.21
CA SER A 74 -17.60 8.82 -21.25
C SER A 74 -17.53 8.23 -22.66
N ARG A 75 -17.44 6.90 -22.77
CA ARG A 75 -17.44 6.16 -24.05
C ARG A 75 -18.81 5.58 -24.40
N GLY A 76 -19.84 5.83 -23.60
CA GLY A 76 -21.17 5.23 -23.77
C GLY A 76 -21.18 3.71 -23.56
N ILE A 77 -20.23 3.19 -22.78
CA ILE A 77 -20.15 1.77 -22.43
C ILE A 77 -20.87 1.56 -21.09
N ASP A 78 -21.90 0.72 -21.07
CA ASP A 78 -22.46 0.24 -19.81
C ASP A 78 -21.52 -0.79 -19.18
N PHE A 79 -20.74 -0.33 -18.20
CA PHE A 79 -19.76 -1.14 -17.49
C PHE A 79 -20.38 -2.40 -16.88
N PHE A 80 -21.63 -2.32 -16.41
CA PHE A 80 -22.29 -3.41 -15.70
C PHE A 80 -22.87 -4.47 -16.64
N SER A 81 -22.95 -4.17 -17.93
CA SER A 81 -23.31 -5.15 -18.96
C SER A 81 -22.10 -5.93 -19.52
N LEU A 82 -20.88 -5.56 -19.12
CA LEU A 82 -19.67 -6.24 -19.57
C LEU A 82 -19.62 -7.66 -19.00
N SER A 83 -19.10 -8.60 -19.80
CA SER A 83 -18.90 -9.97 -19.36
C SER A 83 -17.92 -10.02 -18.20
N SER A 84 -18.26 -10.77 -17.15
CA SER A 84 -17.37 -11.11 -16.05
C SER A 84 -16.54 -12.37 -16.32
N GLU A 85 -16.64 -12.96 -17.52
CA GLU A 85 -15.85 -14.14 -17.88
C GLU A 85 -14.35 -13.80 -17.93
N PRO A 86 -13.49 -14.64 -17.32
CA PRO A 86 -12.05 -14.46 -17.39
C PRO A 86 -11.55 -14.48 -18.83
N ILE A 87 -10.69 -13.53 -19.19
CA ILE A 87 -9.94 -13.56 -20.45
C ILE A 87 -8.78 -14.54 -20.35
N SER A 88 -8.37 -15.12 -21.47
CA SER A 88 -7.18 -15.99 -21.53
C SER A 88 -5.96 -15.23 -21.01
N GLN A 89 -5.25 -15.82 -20.04
CA GLN A 89 -4.04 -15.23 -19.50
C GLN A 89 -2.97 -15.13 -20.59
N PRO A 90 -2.30 -13.98 -20.76
CA PRO A 90 -1.25 -13.85 -21.75
C PRO A 90 0.00 -14.61 -21.32
N ASP A 91 0.67 -15.25 -22.28
CA ASP A 91 1.98 -15.83 -22.05
C ASP A 91 2.99 -14.72 -21.74
N PHE A 92 3.77 -14.92 -20.68
CA PHE A 92 4.84 -14.00 -20.33
C PHE A 92 6.19 -14.59 -20.77
N PRO A 93 7.08 -13.84 -21.46
CA PRO A 93 8.24 -14.43 -22.16
C PRO A 93 9.26 -15.18 -21.29
N ASP A 94 9.29 -14.92 -19.98
CA ASP A 94 10.15 -15.62 -19.04
C ASP A 94 9.31 -16.56 -18.17
N PRO A 95 9.58 -17.88 -18.15
CA PRO A 95 8.73 -18.85 -17.47
C PRO A 95 8.74 -18.70 -15.94
N THR A 96 9.88 -18.33 -15.34
CA THR A 96 9.97 -18.11 -13.89
C THR A 96 9.16 -16.88 -13.50
N ILE A 97 9.31 -15.78 -14.24
CA ILE A 97 8.53 -14.56 -14.00
C ILE A 97 7.05 -14.76 -14.36
N HIS A 98 6.75 -15.55 -15.39
CA HIS A 98 5.38 -15.94 -15.74
C HIS A 98 4.70 -16.62 -14.56
N ASN A 99 5.32 -17.65 -13.98
CA ASN A 99 4.78 -18.37 -12.82
C ASN A 99 4.65 -17.47 -11.58
N PHE A 100 5.52 -16.47 -11.45
CA PHE A 100 5.43 -15.49 -10.36
C PHE A 100 4.28 -14.50 -10.54
N LEU A 101 4.02 -14.05 -11.76
CA LEU A 101 2.93 -13.12 -12.09
C LEU A 101 1.57 -13.82 -12.16
N PHE A 102 1.56 -15.04 -12.68
CA PHE A 102 0.40 -15.87 -12.98
C PHE A 102 0.59 -17.26 -12.35
N PRO A 103 0.62 -17.35 -11.01
CA PRO A 103 0.84 -18.63 -10.34
C PRO A 103 -0.27 -19.62 -10.69
N THR A 104 0.13 -20.79 -11.20
CA THR A 104 -0.76 -21.90 -11.55
C THR A 104 -1.35 -22.58 -10.31
N THR A 105 -0.62 -22.55 -9.20
CA THR A 105 -1.07 -23.01 -7.88
C THR A 105 -1.68 -21.87 -7.08
N LYS A 106 -2.71 -22.22 -6.30
CA LYS A 106 -3.48 -21.37 -5.38
C LYS A 106 -2.68 -20.67 -4.25
N ARG A 107 -1.35 -20.51 -4.35
CA ARG A 107 -0.48 -19.97 -3.28
C ARG A 107 -0.99 -18.63 -2.73
N ARG A 108 -1.47 -17.73 -3.60
CA ARG A 108 -2.03 -16.43 -3.19
C ARG A 108 -3.34 -16.49 -2.38
N ARG A 109 -4.05 -17.62 -2.39
CA ARG A 109 -5.45 -17.71 -1.93
C ARG A 109 -5.61 -17.88 -0.42
N GLN A 110 -4.52 -18.14 0.31
CA GLN A 110 -4.51 -18.15 1.79
C GLN A 110 -4.03 -16.82 2.40
N GLU A 111 -3.58 -15.85 1.59
CA GLU A 111 -2.82 -14.69 2.05
C GLU A 111 -3.67 -13.44 2.28
N GLN A 112 -4.84 -13.33 1.64
CA GLN A 112 -5.76 -12.22 1.83
C GLN A 112 -6.87 -12.58 2.82
N THR A 113 -6.49 -13.03 4.02
CA THR A 113 -7.46 -13.12 5.10
C THR A 113 -7.80 -11.72 5.60
N PRO A 114 -8.99 -11.48 6.15
CA PRO A 114 -9.30 -10.21 6.82
C PRO A 114 -8.30 -9.83 7.92
N ASP A 115 -7.61 -10.80 8.52
CA ASP A 115 -6.55 -10.59 9.49
C ASP A 115 -5.25 -10.08 8.88
N ALA A 116 -4.95 -10.42 7.62
CA ALA A 116 -3.84 -9.85 6.85
C ALA A 116 -4.08 -8.38 6.47
N GLY A 117 -5.36 -7.99 6.41
CA GLY A 117 -5.78 -6.62 6.13
C GLY A 117 -5.58 -6.21 4.66
N THR A 118 -5.91 -4.95 4.37
CA THR A 118 -5.97 -4.42 3.00
C THR A 118 -4.63 -3.83 2.52
N SER A 119 -3.54 -4.08 3.26
CA SER A 119 -2.18 -3.59 2.97
C SER A 119 -1.36 -4.46 2.04
N GLY A 120 -1.90 -5.61 1.64
CA GLY A 120 -1.14 -6.68 1.01
C GLY A 120 -0.41 -7.58 2.01
N GLY A 121 -0.78 -7.54 3.30
CA GLY A 121 -0.40 -8.58 4.27
C GLY A 121 1.03 -8.48 4.82
N ASN A 122 1.77 -7.39 4.58
CA ASN A 122 3.17 -7.26 5.02
C ASN A 122 3.34 -7.44 6.54
N LEU A 123 2.58 -6.70 7.35
CA LEU A 123 2.63 -6.82 8.81
C LEU A 123 2.25 -8.24 9.25
N HIS A 124 1.24 -8.84 8.63
CA HIS A 124 0.80 -10.19 8.95
C HIS A 124 1.89 -11.22 8.68
N TYR A 125 2.52 -11.16 7.51
CA TYR A 125 3.66 -12.01 7.18
C TYR A 125 4.81 -11.81 8.17
N ILE A 126 5.18 -10.57 8.51
CA ILE A 126 6.24 -10.29 9.50
C ILE A 126 5.92 -10.93 10.86
N LEU A 127 4.67 -10.84 11.33
CA LEU A 127 4.27 -11.46 12.59
C LEU A 127 4.43 -12.98 12.57
N HIS A 128 4.01 -13.62 11.47
CA HIS A 128 4.13 -15.08 11.31
C HIS A 128 5.58 -15.53 11.08
N ASP A 129 6.40 -14.74 10.40
CA ASP A 129 7.82 -14.99 10.21
C ASP A 129 8.62 -14.84 11.51
N ILE A 130 8.25 -13.90 12.38
CA ILE A 130 8.81 -13.84 13.73
C ILE A 130 8.33 -15.04 14.57
N GLN A 131 7.06 -15.41 14.48
CA GLN A 131 6.51 -16.55 15.20
C GLN A 131 7.18 -17.87 14.79
N SER A 132 7.39 -18.11 13.49
CA SER A 132 8.02 -19.33 12.97
C SER A 132 9.46 -19.49 13.46
N ARG A 133 10.18 -18.38 13.64
CA ARG A 133 11.53 -18.34 14.21
C ARG A 133 11.57 -18.50 15.73
N ASN A 134 10.43 -18.49 16.40
CA ASN A 134 10.30 -18.59 17.86
C ASN A 134 9.29 -19.70 18.24
N PRO A 135 9.69 -20.97 18.22
CA PRO A 135 8.77 -22.10 18.47
C PRO A 135 8.01 -21.99 19.80
N GLY A 136 6.71 -22.28 19.77
CA GLY A 136 5.81 -22.17 20.92
C GLY A 136 5.36 -20.74 21.24
N SER A 137 5.82 -19.73 20.50
CA SER A 137 5.33 -18.36 20.66
C SER A 137 3.91 -18.17 20.12
N GLN A 138 3.21 -17.17 20.65
CA GLN A 138 1.84 -16.83 20.28
C GLN A 138 1.75 -15.36 19.86
N ILE A 139 1.00 -15.10 18.79
CA ILE A 139 0.65 -13.75 18.36
C ILE A 139 -0.60 -13.30 19.13
N GLN A 140 -0.47 -12.26 19.95
CA GLN A 140 -1.56 -11.61 20.65
C GLN A 140 -1.96 -10.34 19.91
N THR A 141 -3.25 -10.23 19.59
CA THR A 141 -3.82 -9.04 18.94
C THR A 141 -4.60 -8.23 19.98
N ILE A 142 -4.18 -7.00 20.21
CA ILE A 142 -4.79 -6.09 21.18
C ILE A 142 -5.56 -5.02 20.41
N ARG A 143 -6.89 -5.15 20.41
CA ARG A 143 -7.79 -4.22 19.72
C ARG A 143 -8.32 -3.18 20.71
N GLY A 144 -8.17 -1.90 20.36
CA GLY A 144 -8.75 -0.79 21.12
C GLY A 144 -10.17 -0.43 20.66
N ARG A 145 -10.69 0.70 21.15
CA ARG A 145 -11.96 1.27 20.66
C ARG A 145 -11.89 1.77 19.21
N ASN A 146 -10.69 2.09 18.73
CA ASN A 146 -10.47 2.53 17.36
C ASN A 146 -10.05 1.32 16.52
N ALA A 147 -10.89 0.89 15.57
CA ALA A 147 -10.62 -0.27 14.73
C ALA A 147 -9.39 -0.08 13.80
N ASP A 148 -9.05 1.18 13.50
CA ASP A 148 -7.90 1.59 12.69
C ASP A 148 -6.57 1.59 13.47
N VAL A 149 -6.60 1.26 14.77
CA VAL A 149 -5.39 1.15 15.60
C VAL A 149 -5.40 -0.20 16.30
N VAL A 150 -4.45 -1.05 15.94
CA VAL A 150 -4.30 -2.38 16.56
C VAL A 150 -2.85 -2.62 16.90
N ASP A 151 -2.62 -3.14 18.09
CA ASP A 151 -1.32 -3.54 18.60
C ASP A 151 -1.16 -5.05 18.50
N TYR A 152 0.03 -5.50 18.14
CA TYR A 152 0.39 -6.91 18.00
C TYR A 152 1.61 -7.21 18.86
N ILE A 153 1.56 -8.32 19.60
CA ILE A 153 2.67 -8.76 20.46
C ILE A 153 2.91 -10.25 20.18
N VAL A 154 4.14 -10.61 19.86
CA VAL A 154 4.57 -12.02 19.85
C VAL A 154 5.18 -12.32 21.22
N VAL A 155 4.59 -13.28 21.94
CA VAL A 155 5.07 -13.70 23.27
C VAL A 155 5.61 -15.12 23.21
N ASN A 156 6.72 -15.38 23.90
CA ASN A 156 7.26 -16.73 24.02
C ASN A 156 6.50 -17.55 25.09
N PRO A 157 6.76 -18.88 25.22
CA PRO A 157 6.10 -19.72 26.23
C PRO A 157 6.30 -19.27 27.69
N SER A 158 7.38 -18.53 27.99
CA SER A 158 7.62 -17.97 29.33
C SER A 158 6.87 -16.65 29.59
N GLY A 159 6.12 -16.14 28.62
CA GLY A 159 5.33 -14.91 28.73
C GLY A 159 6.12 -13.62 28.47
N GLU A 160 7.35 -13.73 27.97
CA GLU A 160 8.18 -12.58 27.59
C GLU A 160 7.84 -12.11 26.17
N THR A 161 7.88 -10.80 25.96
CA THR A 161 7.64 -10.19 24.64
C THR A 161 8.87 -10.36 23.75
N VAL A 162 8.70 -11.09 22.65
CA VAL A 162 9.72 -11.29 21.62
C VAL A 162 9.68 -10.17 20.59
N PHE A 163 8.48 -9.73 20.22
CA PHE A 163 8.30 -8.74 19.18
C PHE A 163 7.03 -7.95 19.40
N LYS A 164 7.08 -6.66 19.09
CA LYS A 164 5.94 -5.76 19.22
C LYS A 164 5.79 -4.95 17.95
N ALA A 165 4.59 -4.98 17.39
CA ALA A 165 4.23 -4.20 16.22
C ALA A 165 2.88 -3.54 16.38
N ALA A 166 2.55 -2.63 15.47
CA ALA A 166 1.23 -2.02 15.42
C ALA A 166 0.83 -1.65 13.99
N ARG A 167 -0.48 -1.52 13.78
CA ARG A 167 -1.05 -0.85 12.61
C ARG A 167 -1.75 0.44 13.04
N TYR A 168 -1.52 1.51 12.27
CA TYR A 168 -2.12 2.83 12.47
C TYR A 168 -2.65 3.38 11.14
N TYR A 169 -3.94 3.21 10.90
CA TYR A 169 -4.61 3.67 9.69
C TYR A 169 -5.31 5.01 9.92
N GLY A 170 -5.34 5.88 8.92
CA GLY A 170 -5.87 7.24 9.01
C GLY A 170 -4.83 8.27 9.45
N PHE A 171 -4.73 9.39 8.72
CA PHE A 171 -3.82 10.50 9.03
C PHE A 171 -3.88 10.99 10.48
N ARG A 172 -5.08 11.07 11.08
CA ARG A 172 -5.24 11.48 12.48
C ARG A 172 -4.52 10.53 13.43
N ASN A 173 -4.61 9.23 13.20
CA ASN A 173 -3.95 8.22 14.02
C ASN A 173 -2.43 8.24 13.82
N ILE A 174 -1.96 8.45 12.59
CA ILE A 174 -0.54 8.64 12.28
C ILE A 174 0.02 9.88 13.00
N GLN A 175 -0.68 11.00 12.95
CA GLN A 175 -0.30 12.21 13.68
C GLN A 175 -0.25 11.96 15.20
N ASN A 176 -1.21 11.22 15.74
CA ASN A 176 -1.22 10.84 17.16
C ASN A 176 0.00 9.97 17.51
N LEU A 177 0.31 8.97 16.68
CA LEU A 177 1.48 8.11 16.83
C LEU A 177 2.77 8.93 16.82
N VAL A 178 2.98 9.77 15.79
CA VAL A 178 4.17 10.61 15.67
C VAL A 178 4.33 11.54 16.86
N ARG A 179 3.23 12.10 17.40
CA ARG A 179 3.27 12.92 18.62
C ARG A 179 3.68 12.14 19.86
N LYS A 180 3.32 10.85 19.97
CA LYS A 180 3.72 9.97 21.07
C LYS A 180 5.17 9.49 20.95
N LEU A 181 5.66 9.30 19.72
CA LEU A 181 7.05 8.91 19.45
C LEU A 181 8.04 10.06 19.63
N LYS A 182 7.61 11.31 19.43
CA LYS A 182 8.44 12.49 19.67
C LYS A 182 8.78 12.60 21.17
N PRO A 183 10.06 12.74 21.54
CA PRO A 183 10.45 13.02 22.92
C PRO A 183 9.69 14.23 23.45
N ALA A 184 9.29 14.19 24.73
CA ALA A 184 8.68 15.34 25.38
C ALA A 184 9.65 16.54 25.27
N ARG A 185 9.23 17.60 24.57
CA ARG A 185 10.05 18.81 24.48
C ARG A 185 10.22 19.38 25.89
N PRO A 186 11.46 19.61 26.39
CA PRO A 186 11.64 20.31 27.65
C PRO A 186 11.05 21.72 27.53
N SER A 187 10.28 22.14 28.52
CA SER A 187 9.65 23.46 28.54
C SER A 187 10.73 24.54 28.50
N ARG A 188 10.82 25.29 27.39
CA ARG A 188 11.74 26.42 27.21
C ARG A 188 11.15 27.72 27.79
N MET A 189 10.86 27.74 29.09
CA MET A 189 10.69 29.02 29.79
C MET A 189 11.79 29.18 30.84
N PRO A 190 12.81 30.02 30.58
CA PRO A 190 13.70 30.51 31.62
C PRO A 190 12.85 31.34 32.61
N GLY A 191 12.70 30.84 33.84
CA GLY A 191 12.07 31.59 34.94
C GLY A 191 10.54 31.57 35.05
N GLY A 192 9.82 30.89 34.14
CA GLY A 192 8.36 30.79 34.21
C GLY A 192 7.88 29.68 35.15
N LYS A 193 7.30 30.02 36.31
CA LYS A 193 6.55 29.04 37.11
C LYS A 193 5.36 28.52 36.27
N PRO A 194 5.13 27.20 36.20
CA PRO A 194 4.02 26.66 35.41
C PRO A 194 2.70 27.11 36.03
N PHE A 195 1.93 27.91 35.30
CA PHE A 195 0.56 28.28 35.65
C PHE A 195 -0.39 27.42 34.81
N GLY A 196 -1.31 26.75 35.48
CA GLY A 196 -2.27 25.85 34.85
C GLY A 196 -2.00 24.39 35.20
N SER A 197 -3.03 23.75 35.76
CA SER A 197 -3.08 22.32 36.03
C SER A 197 -3.14 21.53 34.73
N ALA A 198 -2.06 21.54 33.94
CA ALA A 198 -1.81 20.48 32.98
C ALA A 198 -1.63 19.21 33.83
N ARG A 199 -2.69 18.41 33.94
CA ARG A 199 -2.66 17.08 34.54
C ARG A 199 -1.51 16.32 33.89
N LYS A 200 -0.37 16.31 34.56
CA LYS A 200 0.67 15.31 34.36
C LYS A 200 -0.05 13.97 34.59
N PRO A 201 -0.07 13.03 33.64
CA PRO A 201 -0.54 11.69 33.96
C PRO A 201 0.44 11.15 35.00
N THR A 202 0.04 11.21 36.26
CA THR A 202 0.68 10.53 37.37
C THR A 202 0.42 9.05 37.20
N GLY A 203 1.47 8.25 37.01
CA GLY A 203 1.39 6.81 37.24
C GLY A 203 1.67 5.88 36.07
N GLY A 204 2.41 6.30 35.05
CA GLY A 204 3.05 5.36 34.14
C GLY A 204 4.49 5.78 33.91
N LYS A 205 5.45 4.88 34.14
CA LYS A 205 6.72 4.94 33.38
C LYS A 205 6.30 5.22 31.94
N SER A 206 6.87 6.24 31.29
CA SER A 206 6.83 6.27 29.83
C SER A 206 7.63 5.06 29.37
N SER A 207 7.01 3.87 29.39
CA SER A 207 7.42 2.81 28.50
C SER A 207 7.32 3.47 27.14
N GLY A 208 8.46 3.84 26.57
CA GLY A 208 8.49 4.24 25.17
C GLY A 208 7.64 3.22 24.41
N LEU A 209 6.83 3.70 23.47
CA LEU A 209 6.17 2.78 22.56
C LEU A 209 7.28 2.12 21.74
N GLU A 210 7.85 1.05 22.28
CA GLU A 210 8.92 0.30 21.65
C GLU A 210 8.27 -0.69 20.70
N TYR A 211 7.80 -0.17 19.58
CA TYR A 211 7.42 -0.97 18.43
C TYR A 211 8.68 -1.25 17.63
N ALA A 212 8.91 -2.52 17.33
CA ALA A 212 9.93 -2.92 16.36
C ALA A 212 9.46 -2.65 14.91
N TYR A 213 8.14 -2.65 14.69
CA TYR A 213 7.56 -2.38 13.38
C TYR A 213 6.21 -1.66 13.51
N VAL A 214 5.95 -0.68 12.64
CA VAL A 214 4.65 -0.03 12.57
C VAL A 214 4.21 0.09 11.12
N GLU A 215 3.05 -0.48 10.81
CA GLU A 215 2.36 -0.28 9.54
C GLU A 215 1.50 0.98 9.63
N VAL A 216 1.60 1.85 8.62
CA VAL A 216 0.78 3.07 8.54
C VAL A 216 0.08 3.16 7.21
N MET A 217 -1.17 3.64 7.24
CA MET A 217 -1.94 3.96 6.03
C MET A 217 -2.64 5.30 6.18
N ALA A 218 -2.64 6.08 5.10
CA ALA A 218 -3.29 7.40 5.08
C ALA A 218 -4.82 7.31 5.29
N CYS A 219 -5.46 6.29 4.71
CA CYS A 219 -6.91 6.12 4.74
C CYS A 219 -7.35 5.27 5.95
N PRO A 220 -8.41 5.67 6.68
CA PRO A 220 -9.11 4.78 7.62
C PRO A 220 -9.67 3.56 6.87
N GLY A 221 -9.61 2.37 7.45
CA GLY A 221 -9.99 1.11 6.79
C GLY A 221 -9.00 0.60 5.73
N GLY A 222 -7.94 1.37 5.43
CA GLY A 222 -6.91 1.00 4.47
C GLY A 222 -7.34 1.13 3.01
N CYS A 223 -6.84 0.24 2.14
CA CYS A 223 -6.94 0.40 0.69
C CYS A 223 -8.36 0.25 0.14
N THR A 224 -9.22 -0.58 0.76
CA THR A 224 -10.61 -0.79 0.35
C THR A 224 -11.46 0.48 0.50
N ASN A 225 -11.07 1.36 1.42
CA ASN A 225 -11.64 2.70 1.58
C ASN A 225 -10.74 3.81 0.98
N GLY A 226 -9.82 3.47 0.08
CA GLY A 226 -8.94 4.42 -0.57
C GLY A 226 -9.68 5.55 -1.27
N GLY A 227 -8.99 6.69 -1.47
CA GLY A 227 -9.62 7.88 -2.06
C GLY A 227 -10.15 7.67 -3.48
N GLY A 228 -9.56 6.74 -4.24
CA GLY A 228 -9.95 6.41 -5.62
C GLY A 228 -11.05 5.36 -5.75
N GLN A 229 -11.56 4.85 -4.62
CA GLN A 229 -12.66 3.89 -4.59
C GLN A 229 -14.01 4.58 -4.81
N ILE A 230 -14.97 3.81 -5.32
CA ILE A 230 -16.36 4.21 -5.42
C ILE A 230 -16.92 4.40 -4.00
N LYS A 231 -17.60 5.52 -3.77
CA LYS A 231 -18.23 5.86 -2.50
C LYS A 231 -19.74 5.66 -2.59
N VAL A 232 -20.36 5.43 -1.44
CA VAL A 232 -21.82 5.21 -1.35
C VAL A 232 -22.64 6.40 -1.84
N ASP A 233 -22.05 7.60 -1.80
CA ASP A 233 -22.65 8.86 -2.27
C ASP A 233 -22.29 9.19 -3.72
N ASP A 234 -21.59 8.30 -4.45
CA ASP A 234 -21.43 8.43 -5.88
C ASP A 234 -22.75 8.14 -6.59
N GLN A 235 -23.11 8.96 -7.59
CA GLN A 235 -24.39 8.88 -8.29
C GLN A 235 -24.70 7.48 -8.83
N VAL A 236 -23.69 6.81 -9.40
CA VAL A 236 -23.80 5.45 -9.92
C VAL A 236 -24.26 4.43 -8.85
N VAL A 237 -23.91 4.66 -7.58
CA VAL A 237 -24.34 3.81 -6.47
C VAL A 237 -25.75 4.20 -6.02
N LEU A 238 -26.02 5.49 -5.89
CA LEU A 238 -27.33 6.02 -5.49
C LEU A 238 -28.44 5.55 -6.44
N ASP A 239 -28.20 5.68 -7.75
CA ASP A 239 -29.14 5.28 -8.80
C ASP A 239 -29.43 3.77 -8.75
N ARG A 240 -28.37 2.95 -8.65
CA ARG A 240 -28.50 1.48 -8.63
C ARG A 240 -29.12 0.94 -7.35
N ARG A 241 -28.95 1.64 -6.23
CA ARG A 241 -29.58 1.27 -4.94
C ARG A 241 -30.97 1.88 -4.75
N GLY A 242 -31.41 2.76 -5.65
CA GLY A 242 -32.68 3.47 -5.50
C GLY A 242 -32.71 4.40 -4.29
N LEU A 243 -31.56 4.89 -3.83
CA LEU A 243 -31.45 5.76 -2.65
C LEU A 243 -31.84 7.23 -2.94
N GLY A 244 -32.10 7.57 -4.21
CA GLY A 244 -32.42 8.93 -4.64
C GLY A 244 -31.33 9.94 -4.25
N ASP A 245 -31.70 11.23 -4.16
CA ASP A 245 -30.77 12.32 -3.80
C ASP A 245 -30.49 12.41 -2.28
N THR A 246 -30.88 11.40 -1.49
CA THR A 246 -30.66 11.44 -0.04
C THR A 246 -29.21 11.10 0.30
N LYS A 247 -28.53 12.00 1.01
CA LYS A 247 -27.12 11.82 1.37
C LYS A 247 -26.96 10.65 2.34
N PRO A 248 -26.12 9.65 2.03
CA PRO A 248 -26.00 8.48 2.86
C PRO A 248 -25.49 8.78 4.27
N GLY A 249 -26.09 8.12 5.26
CA GLY A 249 -25.73 8.23 6.67
C GLY A 249 -24.50 7.39 7.06
N PRO A 250 -23.99 7.54 8.30
CA PRO A 250 -22.84 6.75 8.77
C PRO A 250 -23.05 5.23 8.75
N GLN A 251 -24.29 4.77 8.93
CA GLN A 251 -24.62 3.34 8.88
C GLN A 251 -24.53 2.78 7.46
N GLU A 252 -25.02 3.52 6.47
CA GLU A 252 -24.96 3.15 5.06
C GLU A 252 -23.53 3.18 4.54
N GLN A 253 -22.73 4.17 4.95
CA GLN A 253 -21.29 4.19 4.69
C GLN A 253 -20.59 2.95 5.24
N LYS A 254 -20.94 2.55 6.47
CA LYS A 254 -20.37 1.35 7.09
C LYS A 254 -20.81 0.08 6.36
N ALA A 255 -22.07 -0.03 5.95
CA ALA A 255 -22.59 -1.15 5.19
C ALA A 255 -21.90 -1.26 3.83
N TRP A 256 -21.79 -0.15 3.10
CA TRP A 256 -21.07 -0.08 1.83
C TRP A 256 -19.62 -0.55 1.96
N LEU A 257 -18.90 -0.06 2.98
CA LEU A 257 -17.52 -0.50 3.22
C LEU A 257 -17.43 -1.98 3.55
N ALA A 258 -18.39 -2.54 4.30
CA ALA A 258 -18.42 -3.97 4.58
C ALA A 258 -18.63 -4.80 3.29
N GLU A 259 -19.49 -4.34 2.37
CA GLU A 259 -19.68 -4.99 1.07
C GLU A 259 -18.42 -4.89 0.18
N VAL A 260 -17.72 -3.74 0.21
CA VAL A 260 -16.46 -3.57 -0.52
C VAL A 260 -15.36 -4.48 0.07
N ASP A 261 -15.28 -4.58 1.40
CA ASP A 261 -14.35 -5.49 2.07
C ASP A 261 -14.71 -6.95 1.73
N GLU A 262 -15.98 -7.34 1.79
CA GLU A 262 -16.44 -8.67 1.40
C GLU A 262 -16.04 -8.99 -0.04
N ALA A 263 -16.35 -8.10 -0.99
CA ALA A 263 -15.97 -8.29 -2.39
C ALA A 263 -14.44 -8.37 -2.58
N TYR A 264 -13.67 -7.59 -1.83
CA TYR A 264 -12.21 -7.61 -1.87
C TYR A 264 -11.64 -8.97 -1.41
N PHE A 265 -12.21 -9.55 -0.36
CA PHE A 265 -11.75 -10.83 0.18
C PHE A 265 -12.39 -12.06 -0.51
N SER A 266 -13.57 -11.92 -1.12
CA SER A 266 -14.30 -12.99 -1.78
C SER A 266 -13.97 -13.16 -3.26
N ALA A 267 -13.38 -12.14 -3.91
CA ALA A 267 -13.04 -12.15 -5.33
C ALA A 267 -12.17 -13.36 -5.76
N ASP A 268 -11.50 -14.02 -4.81
CA ASP A 268 -10.60 -15.14 -5.04
C ASP A 268 -11.15 -16.51 -4.54
N GLU A 269 -12.39 -16.58 -4.02
CA GLU A 269 -13.00 -17.81 -3.47
C GLU A 269 -13.61 -18.77 -4.53
N GLN A 270 -14.03 -18.26 -5.70
CA GLN A 270 -14.85 -19.02 -6.66
C GLN A 270 -14.14 -20.15 -7.45
N GLU A 271 -12.83 -20.36 -7.27
CA GLU A 271 -12.05 -21.33 -8.07
C GLU A 271 -11.36 -22.43 -7.24
N ALA A 272 -11.91 -22.85 -6.10
CA ALA A 272 -11.18 -23.68 -5.15
C ALA A 272 -11.28 -25.23 -5.37
N ALA A 273 -10.36 -25.85 -6.14
CA ALA A 273 -10.03 -27.30 -6.02
C ALA A 273 -8.68 -27.58 -5.29
N ALA A 274 -8.68 -28.33 -4.19
CA ALA A 274 -7.50 -28.53 -3.32
C ALA A 274 -6.34 -29.23 -4.06
N SER A 275 -5.12 -28.69 -3.93
CA SER A 275 -3.89 -29.39 -4.27
C SER A 275 -2.90 -29.24 -3.12
N GLU A 276 -2.45 -30.36 -2.58
CA GLU A 276 -1.36 -30.43 -1.61
C GLU A 276 -0.04 -30.18 -2.35
N ASP A 277 0.72 -29.16 -1.95
CA ASP A 277 2.05 -28.94 -2.54
C ASP A 277 3.13 -28.73 -1.47
N LYS A 278 4.34 -29.15 -1.85
CA LYS A 278 5.41 -29.67 -0.98
C LYS A 278 6.52 -28.64 -0.67
N ASP A 279 6.20 -27.37 -0.49
CA ASP A 279 7.22 -26.41 -0.05
C ASP A 279 7.48 -26.56 1.45
N ALA A 280 8.71 -26.91 1.82
CA ALA A 280 9.09 -27.20 3.19
C ALA A 280 9.25 -25.94 4.08
N ASP A 281 9.30 -24.74 3.49
CA ASP A 281 9.62 -23.48 4.19
C ASP A 281 8.47 -22.46 4.25
N LEU A 282 7.22 -22.91 4.11
CA LEU A 282 6.05 -22.01 4.11
C LEU A 282 5.89 -21.24 5.42
N VAL A 283 5.73 -19.92 5.30
CA VAL A 283 5.37 -19.00 6.38
C VAL A 283 4.15 -18.20 5.92
N ALA A 284 3.03 -18.36 6.63
CA ALA A 284 1.74 -17.73 6.27
C ALA A 284 1.34 -17.97 4.79
N GLY A 285 1.60 -19.18 4.27
CA GLY A 285 1.30 -19.55 2.87
C GLY A 285 2.34 -19.11 1.83
N ILE A 286 3.32 -18.30 2.21
CA ILE A 286 4.38 -17.80 1.34
C ILE A 286 5.65 -18.63 1.55
N SER A 287 6.29 -19.09 0.47
CA SER A 287 7.64 -19.68 0.53
C SER A 287 8.71 -18.58 0.41
N PRO A 288 9.49 -18.29 1.46
CA PRO A 288 10.52 -17.26 1.41
C PRO A 288 11.65 -17.60 0.42
N SER A 289 12.01 -18.88 0.29
CA SER A 289 13.00 -19.32 -0.71
C SER A 289 12.51 -19.05 -2.13
N TYR A 290 11.29 -19.44 -2.48
CA TYR A 290 10.70 -19.17 -3.79
C TYR A 290 10.72 -17.67 -4.15
N ILE A 291 10.35 -16.78 -3.21
CA ILE A 291 10.39 -15.34 -3.43
C ILE A 291 11.82 -14.86 -3.67
N ARG A 292 12.79 -15.27 -2.84
CA ARG A 292 14.20 -14.88 -3.01
C ARG A 292 14.79 -15.38 -4.33
N ASP A 293 14.52 -16.64 -4.68
CA ASP A 293 15.03 -17.26 -5.90
C ASP A 293 14.44 -16.58 -7.14
N THR A 294 13.16 -16.20 -7.09
CA THR A 294 12.51 -15.44 -8.17
C THR A 294 13.12 -14.04 -8.32
N LEU A 295 13.38 -13.33 -7.21
CA LEU A 295 14.02 -12.01 -7.24
C LEU A 295 15.47 -12.09 -7.73
N ALA A 296 16.21 -13.14 -7.35
CA ALA A 296 17.55 -13.41 -7.85
C ALA A 296 17.55 -13.68 -9.35
N HIS A 297 16.63 -14.53 -9.83
CA HIS A 297 16.42 -14.79 -11.26
C HIS A 297 16.07 -13.50 -12.02
N TRP A 298 15.19 -12.66 -11.49
CA TRP A 298 14.86 -11.37 -12.10
C TRP A 298 16.10 -10.46 -12.26
N SER A 299 16.95 -10.38 -11.23
CA SER A 299 18.22 -9.66 -11.29
C SER A 299 19.18 -10.25 -12.32
N GLU A 300 19.28 -11.58 -12.40
CA GLU A 300 20.13 -12.29 -13.34
C GLU A 300 19.72 -12.04 -14.80
N ILE A 301 18.44 -12.27 -15.13
CA ILE A 301 17.97 -12.15 -16.52
C ILE A 301 18.07 -10.72 -17.05
N THR A 302 17.87 -9.73 -16.18
CA THR A 302 17.97 -8.30 -16.56
C THR A 302 19.41 -7.80 -16.53
N SER A 303 20.30 -8.50 -15.82
CA SER A 303 21.66 -8.06 -15.50
C SER A 303 21.69 -6.74 -14.71
N ILE A 304 20.65 -6.50 -13.90
CA ILE A 304 20.52 -5.31 -13.06
C ILE A 304 20.54 -5.75 -11.58
N PRO A 305 21.34 -5.12 -10.71
CA PRO A 305 21.35 -5.43 -9.29
C PRO A 305 19.97 -5.28 -8.63
N LEU A 306 19.63 -6.21 -7.73
CA LEU A 306 18.32 -6.24 -7.08
C LEU A 306 18.00 -4.97 -6.28
N ASP A 307 19.00 -4.31 -5.70
CA ASP A 307 18.83 -3.04 -4.99
C ASP A 307 18.33 -1.91 -5.90
N LYS A 308 18.71 -1.90 -7.19
CA LYS A 308 18.18 -0.96 -8.17
C LYS A 308 16.79 -1.34 -8.68
N LEU A 309 16.44 -2.62 -8.64
CA LEU A 309 15.19 -3.16 -9.15
C LEU A 309 14.04 -3.08 -8.13
N ALA A 310 14.33 -3.36 -6.85
CA ALA A 310 13.31 -3.58 -5.83
C ALA A 310 13.29 -2.52 -4.73
N HIS A 311 14.30 -1.65 -4.63
CA HIS A 311 14.36 -0.62 -3.60
C HIS A 311 14.20 0.78 -4.18
N THR A 312 13.83 1.71 -3.30
CA THR A 312 13.76 3.14 -3.59
C THR A 312 14.23 3.92 -2.35
N SER A 313 14.42 5.22 -2.50
CA SER A 313 14.83 6.12 -1.43
C SER A 313 13.68 7.02 -0.98
N TYR A 314 13.91 7.84 0.05
CA TYR A 314 13.02 8.93 0.43
C TYR A 314 13.78 10.24 0.30
N ARG A 315 13.10 11.29 -0.13
CA ARG A 315 13.64 12.64 -0.15
C ARG A 315 13.18 13.40 1.07
N GLU A 316 14.10 14.09 1.73
CA GLU A 316 13.74 15.06 2.76
C GLU A 316 12.96 16.21 2.11
N VAL A 317 11.69 16.35 2.49
CA VAL A 317 10.89 17.50 2.09
C VAL A 317 11.21 18.63 3.06
N VAL A 318 12.04 19.57 2.61
CA VAL A 318 12.24 20.84 3.31
C VAL A 318 10.95 21.65 3.18
N SER A 319 10.08 21.53 4.18
CA SER A 319 8.85 22.30 4.26
C SER A 319 9.17 23.79 4.39
N ASP A 320 8.93 24.56 3.33
CA ASP A 320 8.88 26.03 3.40
C ASP A 320 7.53 26.57 3.87
N VAL A 321 6.63 25.68 4.31
CA VAL A 321 5.35 26.06 4.91
C VAL A 321 5.61 26.90 6.17
N GLY A 322 5.41 28.21 6.03
CA GLY A 322 5.64 29.21 7.09
C GLY A 322 6.80 30.19 6.85
N LYS A 323 7.60 30.03 5.78
CA LYS A 323 8.57 31.06 5.37
C LYS A 323 7.89 32.08 4.44
N LYS A 324 8.29 33.36 4.51
CA LYS A 324 7.81 34.40 3.58
C LYS A 324 8.39 34.10 2.19
N VAL A 325 7.54 33.57 1.31
CA VAL A 325 7.87 33.27 -0.08
C VAL A 325 7.98 34.58 -0.89
N SER A 326 8.99 34.72 -1.73
CA SER A 326 9.17 35.89 -2.60
C SER A 326 8.13 35.90 -3.74
N ASP A 327 7.83 37.07 -4.30
CA ASP A 327 6.81 37.18 -5.37
C ASP A 327 7.16 36.37 -6.62
N THR A 328 8.46 36.17 -6.89
CA THR A 328 8.94 35.31 -7.99
C THR A 328 8.60 33.84 -7.76
N GLU A 329 8.71 33.35 -6.52
CA GLU A 329 8.35 31.98 -6.16
C GLU A 329 6.83 31.76 -6.14
N ARG A 330 6.05 32.80 -5.85
CA ARG A 330 4.58 32.76 -5.98
C ARG A 330 4.11 32.55 -7.41
N VAL A 331 4.76 33.19 -8.38
CA VAL A 331 4.43 33.02 -9.81
C VAL A 331 4.74 31.59 -10.27
N ILE A 332 5.84 31.00 -9.79
CA ILE A 332 6.20 29.60 -10.07
C ILE A 332 5.21 28.63 -9.42
N GLN A 333 4.79 28.88 -8.17
CA GLN A 333 3.76 28.07 -7.51
C GLN A 333 2.38 28.17 -8.18
N LEU A 334 2.01 29.33 -8.71
CA LEU A 334 0.78 29.52 -9.47
C LEU A 334 0.82 28.79 -10.81
N ALA A 335 1.97 28.78 -11.50
CA ALA A 335 2.15 28.00 -12.73
C ALA A 335 2.10 26.49 -12.47
N GLY A 336 2.62 26.00 -11.33
CA GLY A 336 2.51 24.59 -10.92
C GLY A 336 1.10 24.16 -10.50
N LYS A 337 0.27 25.09 -9.98
CA LYS A 337 -1.11 24.81 -9.54
C LYS A 337 -2.15 24.73 -10.66
N ILE A 338 -1.79 25.07 -11.90
CA ILE A 338 -2.69 24.92 -13.06
C ILE A 338 -2.79 23.44 -13.51
N GLY A 339 -1.88 22.58 -13.06
CA GLY A 339 -1.90 21.14 -13.33
C GLY A 339 -2.15 20.29 -12.08
N GLY A 340 -3.40 20.21 -11.63
CA GLY A 340 -3.84 19.21 -10.65
C GLY A 340 -3.65 19.60 -9.18
N GLY A 341 -4.70 20.12 -8.57
CA GLY A 341 -4.73 20.35 -7.13
C GLY A 341 -4.80 19.04 -6.35
N TRP A 342 -3.84 18.84 -5.44
CA TRP A 342 -4.01 18.85 -3.99
C TRP A 342 -2.78 19.47 -3.34
#